data_AF-A0A0A1MCN8-F1
#
_entry.id   AF-A0A0A1MCN8-F1
#
_cell.length_a   1.000
_cell.length_b   1.000
_cell.length_c   1.000
_cell.angle_alpha   90.00
_cell.angle_beta   90.00
_cell.angle_gamma   90.00
#
_symmetry.space_group_name_H-M   'P 1'
#
loop_
_entity.id
_entity.type
_entity.pdbx_description
1 polymer ?
#
loop_
_entity_poly.entity_id
_entity_poly.type
_entity_poly.pdbx_seq_one_letter_code
_entity_poly.pdbx_strand_id
1 'polypeptide(L)' 'MKLLLGQFVIILIVWVGLLTFFQEMSQASQLIFYLVTSWLLLLIVLMIKTWIKEKKESDKS' A
#
# COMPACT_ATOMS: atom_id res chain seq x y z
N MET A 1 -5.24 -0.33 -14.07
CA MET A 1 -5.14 0.38 -12.77
C MET A 1 -6.33 0.21 -11.82
N LYS A 2 -7.59 0.10 -12.29
CA LYS A 2 -8.79 0.10 -11.41
C LYS A 2 -8.82 -1.02 -10.35
N LEU A 3 -8.42 -2.24 -10.71
CA LEU A 3 -8.35 -3.38 -9.77
C LEU A 3 -7.22 -3.22 -8.75
N LEU A 4 -6.03 -2.79 -9.19
CA LEU A 4 -4.90 -2.53 -8.29
C LEU A 4 -5.20 -1.40 -7.31
N LEU A 5 -5.87 -0.34 -7.77
CA LEU A 5 -6.29 0.76 -6.91
C LEU A 5 -7.34 0.32 -5.89
N GLY A 6 -8.34 -0.49 -6.30
CA GLY A 6 -9.32 -1.06 -5.38
C GLY A 6 -8.69 -1.96 -4.33
N GLN A 7 -7.78 -2.84 -4.75
CA GLN A 7 -7.03 -3.71 -3.85
C GLN A 7 -6.18 -2.89 -2.86
N PHE A 8 -5.51 -1.85 -3.34
CA PHE A 8 -4.72 -0.95 -2.51
C PHE A 8 -5.57 -0.26 -1.44
N VAL A 9 -6.74 0.28 -1.81
CA VAL A 9 -7.65 0.96 -0.87
C VAL A 9 -8.14 0.01 0.22
N ILE A 10 -8.53 -1.22 -0.12
CA ILE A 10 -8.99 -2.22 0.85
C ILE A 10 -7.86 -2.58 1.83
N ILE A 11 -6.66 -2.86 1.31
CA ILE A 11 -5.49 -3.19 2.14
C ILE A 11 -5.15 -2.02 3.06
N LEU A 12 -5.25 -0.78 2.57
CA LEU A 12 -4.97 0.42 3.36
C LEU A 12 -5.96 0.58 4.52
N ILE A 13 -7.26 0.33 4.28
CA ILE A 13 -8.28 0.33 5.35
C ILE A 13 -7.98 -0.73 6.41
N VAL A 14 -7.69 -1.96 5.98
CA VAL A 14 -7.33 -3.06 6.90
C VAL A 14 -6.05 -2.73 7.68
N TRP A 15 -5.05 -2.15 7.03
CA TRP A 15 -3.79 -1.74 7.65
C TRP A 15 -4.00 -0.64 8.69
N VAL A 16 -4.85 0.35 8.43
CA VAL A 16 -5.22 1.39 9.41
C VAL A 16 -5.91 0.76 10.63
N GLY A 17 -6.78 -0.24 10.41
CA GLY A 17 -7.35 -1.02 11.51
C GLY A 17 -6.28 -1.76 12.33
N LEU A 18 -5.30 -2.37 11.68
CA LEU A 18 -4.18 -3.01 12.40
C LEU A 18 -3.33 -1.99 13.17
N LEU A 19 -3.13 -0.80 12.60
CA LEU A 19 -2.36 0.29 13.22
C LEU A 19 -3.00 0.73 14.55
N THR A 20 -4.33 0.78 14.67
CA THR A 20 -4.99 1.17 15.93
C THR A 20 -4.75 0.19 17.07
N PHE A 21 -4.55 -1.10 16.76
CA PHE A 21 -4.28 -2.14 17.75
C PHE A 21 -2.78 -2.42 17.94
N PHE A 22 -1.89 -1.70 17.24
CA PHE A 22 -0.45 -1.99 17.22
C PHE A 22 0.20 -2.01 18.62
N GLN A 23 -0.27 -1.15 19.53
CA GLN A 23 0.24 -1.09 20.90
C GLN A 23 -0.14 -2.31 21.75
N GLU A 24 -1.23 -3.00 21.41
CA GLU A 24 -1.75 -4.15 22.14
C GLU A 24 -1.33 -5.48 21.48
N MET A 25 -0.58 -5.42 20.37
CA MET A 25 -0.16 -6.58 19.60
C MET A 25 1.01 -7.33 20.24
N SER A 26 0.93 -8.67 20.20
CA SER A 26 2.06 -9.55 20.54
C SER A 26 3.25 -9.30 19.60
N GLN A 27 4.47 -9.65 20.03
CA GLN A 27 5.68 -9.50 19.21
C GLN A 27 5.55 -10.16 17.82
N ALA A 28 4.92 -11.33 17.73
CA ALA A 28 4.70 -12.01 16.45
C ALA A 28 3.77 -11.21 15.53
N SER A 29 2.70 -10.63 16.09
CA SER A 29 1.74 -9.80 15.37
C SER A 29 2.37 -8.48 14.89
N GLN A 30 3.23 -7.86 15.70
CA GLN A 30 3.99 -6.67 15.31
C GLN A 30 4.95 -6.96 14.15
N LEU A 31 5.57 -8.13 14.13
CA LEU A 31 6.45 -8.54 13.03
C LEU A 31 5.68 -8.67 11.71
N ILE A 32 4.47 -9.27 11.76
CA ILE A 32 3.56 -9.32 10.62
C ILE A 32 3.15 -7.91 10.19
N PHE A 33 2.85 -7.01 11.14
CA PHE A 33 2.53 -5.61 10.84
C PHE A 33 3.67 -4.92 10.08
N TYR A 34 4.92 -5.09 10.50
CA TYR A 34 6.07 -4.54 9.78
C TYR A 34 6.23 -5.12 8.38
N LEU A 35 6.00 -6.43 8.22
CA LEU A 35 6.06 -7.10 6.92
C LEU A 35 4.99 -6.56 5.96
N VAL A 36 3.75 -6.43 6.44
CA VAL A 36 2.64 -5.85 5.65
C VAL A 36 2.90 -4.38 5.33
N THR A 37 3.44 -3.61 6.28
CA THR A 37 3.80 -2.20 6.07
C THR A 37 4.88 -2.05 4.99
N SER A 38 5.89 -2.91 5.00
CA SER A 38 6.93 -2.95 3.96
C SER A 38 6.34 -3.25 2.58
N TRP A 39 5.42 -4.22 2.51
CA TRP A 39 4.71 -4.53 1.27
C TRP A 39 3.83 -3.36 0.78
N LEU A 40 3.15 -2.66 1.69
CA LEU A 40 2.29 -1.52 1.39
C LEU A 40 3.10 -0.34 0.81
N LEU A 41 4.29 -0.05 1.37
CA LEU A 41 5.21 0.96 0.84
C LEU A 41 5.65 0.62 -0.58
N LEU A 42 5.94 -0.64 -0.87
CA LEU A 42 6.31 -1.09 -2.22
C LEU A 42 5.17 -0.87 -3.22
N LEU A 43 3.92 -1.16 -2.83
CA LEU A 43 2.75 -0.88 -3.67
C LEU A 43 2.59 0.61 -3.97
N ILE A 44 2.82 1.49 -3.00
CA ILE A 44 2.80 2.94 -3.18
C ILE A 44 3.83 3.36 -4.23
N VAL A 45 5.07 2.89 -4.10
CA VAL A 45 6.15 3.23 -5.04
C VAL A 45 5.81 2.78 -6.46
N LEU A 46 5.29 1.56 -6.63
CA LEU A 46 4.86 1.04 -7.93
C LEU A 46 3.71 1.85 -8.52
N MET A 47 2.73 2.24 -7.69
CA MET A 47 1.60 3.05 -8.12
C MET A 47 2.04 4.42 -8.60
N ILE A 48 2.90 5.11 -7.83
CA ILE A 48 3.47 6.41 -8.21
C ILE A 48 4.28 6.28 -9.51
N LYS A 49 5.17 5.28 -9.59
CA LYS A 49 5.99 5.04 -10.80
C LYS A 49 5.11 4.85 -12.03
N THR A 50 4.02 4.10 -11.89
CA THR A 50 3.13 3.80 -13.00
C THR A 50 2.27 5.01 -13.38
N TRP A 51 1.81 5.80 -12.41
CA TRP A 51 1.15 7.09 -12.66
C TRP A 51 2.06 8.09 -13.38
N ILE A 52 3.32 8.22 -12.96
CA ILE A 52 4.31 9.09 -13.61
C ILE A 52 4.55 8.62 -15.06
N LYS A 53 4.65 7.30 -15.29
CA LYS A 53 4.82 6.73 -16.63
C LYS A 53 3.62 7.04 -17.53
N GLU A 54 2.39 6.79 -17.05
CA GLU A 54 1.16 7.09 -17.79
C GLU A 54 1.06 8.58 -18.15
N LYS A 55 1.40 9.49 -17.22
CA LYS A 55 1.40 10.94 -17.48
C LYS A 55 2.42 11.34 -18.57
N LYS A 56 3.57 10.68 -18.62
CA LYS A 56 4.62 10.94 -19.63
C LYS A 56 4.24 10.41 -21.02
N GLU A 57 3.49 9.31 -21.10
CA GLU A 57 2.96 8.79 -22.37
C GLU A 57 1.79 9.64 -22.89
N SER A 58 0.96 10.18 -22.00
CA SER A 58 -0.14 11.10 -22.35
C SER A 58 0.32 12.46 -22.88
N ASP A 59 1.50 12.95 -22.49
CA ASP A 59 2.06 14.25 -22.91
C ASP A 59 2.74 14.19 -24.30
N LYS A 60 2.92 12.97 -24.85
CA LYS A 60 3.55 12.72 -26.15
C LYS A 60 2.56 12.47 -27.30
N SER A 61 1.26 12.65 -27.07
CA SER A 61 0.19 12.48 -28.08
C SER A 61 -0.40 13.81 -28.53
#